data_AF-A0AAF0GEU0-F1
#
_entry.id   AF-A0AAF0GEU0-F1
#
_cell.length_a   1.000
_cell.length_b   1.000
_cell.length_c   1.000
_cell.angle_alpha   90.00
_cell.angle_beta   90.00
_cell.angle_gamma   90.00
#
_symmetry.space_group_name_H-M   'P 1'
#
loop_
_entity.id
_entity.type
_entity.pdbx_description
1 polymer ?
#
loop_
_entity_poly.entity_id
_entity_poly.type
_entity_poly.pdbx_seq_one_letter_code
_entity_poly.pdbx_strand_id
1 'polypeptide(L)'
;MTEMLKEKAPEGRPSKQGLENTNREICTTDGSATTASRKGKMTTISSLSETQNFHHIDWDALATLAAEPRRSKAHTPEAAKKSSPLIAAHNGRSRTKTEAEQAMFGLLRADMDDAKGQNHRTIANALLEQGLESFIIYSTLSHTPEAPRYRVFVELAEPVQFEVWTNLQFELAEVLGSDPCVNRPAQFMILPVTIKATEGDYKHKVSRGDALREGAPFWLNAAERAKREQAKAADTVKLYTAAKPAQFNERLTGNQVSIIDLVNRSYEWPELLDFYGYERKGRNSWMAPESSSGTAGVHILKSSTDGKERIFSHHTSDPAGGRLCDKFDLIAIREFDGDQVRALAEIAKEHFPEAHKHNRREWATIKRNEQIAAVVAELSQEDAQ
;
A
#
# COMPACT_ATOMS: atom_id res chain seq x y z
N MET A 1 -25.81 76.16 30.20
CA MET A 1 -26.85 75.13 30.01
C MET A 1 -26.20 73.76 30.14
N THR A 2 -26.39 72.90 31.13
CA THR A 2 -27.05 72.89 32.45
C THR A 2 -26.53 71.62 33.15
N GLU A 3 -25.90 71.78 34.33
CA GLU A 3 -25.77 70.87 35.51
C GLU A 3 -25.54 69.35 35.34
N MET A 4 -24.48 68.73 35.89
CA MET A 4 -24.14 68.44 37.32
C MET A 4 -25.13 67.57 38.11
N LEU A 5 -24.63 66.44 38.66
CA LEU A 5 -24.80 65.85 40.03
C LEU A 5 -24.54 64.32 39.95
N LYS A 6 -23.44 63.70 40.42
CA LYS A 6 -22.79 63.49 41.76
C LYS A 6 -23.56 62.62 42.78
N GLU A 7 -22.75 61.83 43.51
CA GLU A 7 -22.95 61.07 44.77
C GLU A 7 -23.26 59.56 44.64
N LYS A 8 -22.72 58.62 45.44
CA LYS A 8 -21.82 58.61 46.61
C LYS A 8 -21.37 57.13 46.86
N ALA A 9 -20.15 56.91 47.33
CA ALA A 9 -19.74 55.72 48.12
C ALA A 9 -20.12 55.97 49.63
N PRO A 10 -20.04 55.04 50.63
CA PRO A 10 -19.01 53.98 50.80
C PRO A 10 -19.41 52.65 51.53
N GLU A 11 -18.44 51.72 51.55
CA GLU A 11 -17.97 50.77 52.59
C GLU A 11 -18.89 50.20 53.70
N GLY A 12 -18.68 48.91 54.02
CA GLY A 12 -18.79 48.42 55.41
C GLY A 12 -19.26 46.98 55.67
N ARG A 13 -18.31 46.07 55.92
CA ARG A 13 -18.41 44.70 56.52
C ARG A 13 -19.07 44.70 57.93
N PRO A 14 -19.50 43.56 58.56
CA PRO A 14 -18.68 42.34 58.84
C PRO A 14 -19.45 40.96 58.84
N SER A 15 -18.80 39.81 58.54
CA SER A 15 -18.27 38.75 59.45
C SER A 15 -19.30 38.22 60.48
N LYS A 16 -19.61 36.93 60.70
CA LYS A 16 -18.78 35.71 60.89
C LYS A 16 -19.70 34.47 61.07
N GLN A 17 -19.13 33.29 60.78
CA GLN A 17 -19.27 31.97 61.47
C GLN A 17 -20.59 31.18 61.45
N GLY A 18 -20.46 29.88 61.14
CA GLY A 18 -21.40 28.82 61.47
C GLY A 18 -21.08 27.52 60.72
N LEU A 19 -20.32 26.62 61.35
CA LEU A 19 -20.17 25.23 60.93
C LEU A 19 -21.53 24.52 61.02
N GLU A 20 -21.81 23.58 60.11
CA GLU A 20 -22.34 22.26 60.49
C GLU A 20 -22.29 21.25 59.33
N ASN A 21 -21.73 20.08 59.65
CA ASN A 21 -21.69 18.88 58.83
C ASN A 21 -23.06 18.19 58.84
N THR A 22 -23.57 17.77 57.68
CA THR A 22 -24.46 16.60 57.59
C THR A 22 -24.18 15.80 56.33
N ASN A 23 -23.69 14.58 56.53
CA ASN A 23 -23.72 13.49 55.56
C ASN A 23 -25.16 13.15 55.17
N ARG A 24 -25.43 13.04 53.87
CA ARG A 24 -26.48 12.17 53.32
C ARG A 24 -26.02 11.65 51.96
N GLU A 25 -25.89 10.32 51.87
CA GLU A 25 -25.76 9.58 50.62
C GLU A 25 -27.02 9.74 49.76
N ILE A 26 -26.86 9.71 48.42
CA ILE A 26 -27.56 8.83 47.45
C ILE A 26 -27.60 9.47 46.03
N CYS A 27 -27.06 8.70 45.07
CA CYS A 27 -27.36 8.57 43.62
C CYS A 27 -27.36 9.76 42.63
N THR A 28 -26.61 9.50 41.54
CA THR A 28 -26.92 9.73 40.10
C THR A 28 -27.03 11.16 39.57
N THR A 29 -26.09 11.59 38.74
CA THR A 29 -26.16 11.55 37.25
C THR A 29 -25.10 12.47 36.64
N ASP A 30 -24.61 12.03 35.48
CA ASP A 30 -23.68 12.70 34.58
C ASP A 30 -24.05 14.13 34.20
N GLY A 31 -23.03 14.91 33.82
CA GLY A 31 -23.21 15.99 32.86
C GLY A 31 -22.33 17.22 33.09
N SER A 32 -21.07 17.16 32.66
CA SER A 32 -20.49 18.10 31.68
C SER A 32 -18.95 18.03 31.72
N ALA A 33 -18.39 17.13 30.92
CA ALA A 33 -17.00 17.26 30.48
C ALA A 33 -17.01 18.01 29.16
N THR A 34 -16.43 19.20 29.20
CA THR A 34 -16.19 20.14 28.11
C THR A 34 -15.61 19.45 26.88
N THR A 35 -16.28 19.57 25.73
CA THR A 35 -15.89 19.04 24.42
C THR A 35 -14.65 19.76 23.89
N ALA A 36 -13.46 19.38 24.39
CA ALA A 36 -12.20 19.74 23.77
C ALA A 36 -12.05 18.95 22.46
N SER A 37 -12.07 19.66 21.34
CA SER A 37 -11.87 19.21 19.96
C SER A 37 -10.88 18.04 19.80
N ARG A 38 -11.39 16.86 19.41
CA ARG A 38 -10.60 15.66 19.03
C ARG A 38 -9.99 15.76 17.62
N LYS A 39 -9.59 16.95 17.18
CA LYS A 39 -8.95 17.12 15.86
C LYS A 39 -7.57 16.44 15.84
N GLY A 40 -7.34 15.63 14.80
CA GLY A 40 -6.11 14.88 14.61
C GLY A 40 -4.88 15.78 14.42
N LYS A 41 -3.80 15.49 15.15
CA LYS A 41 -2.49 16.10 14.91
C LYS A 41 -1.71 15.26 13.91
N MET A 42 -1.09 15.91 12.92
CA MET A 42 -0.25 15.26 11.92
C MET A 42 1.23 15.40 12.28
N THR A 43 2.00 14.34 12.07
CA THR A 43 3.44 14.38 12.33
C THR A 43 4.16 15.24 11.31
N THR A 44 5.11 16.05 11.80
CA THR A 44 6.02 16.85 10.98
C THR A 44 7.48 16.58 11.31
N ILE A 45 8.35 16.85 10.35
CA ILE A 45 9.80 16.79 10.48
C ILE A 45 10.42 18.07 9.91
N SER A 46 11.61 18.41 10.39
CA SER A 46 12.29 19.68 10.07
C SER A 46 12.84 19.75 8.65
N SER A 47 13.21 18.61 8.06
CA SER A 47 13.88 18.49 6.76
C SER A 47 13.75 17.10 6.16
N LEU A 48 14.16 16.91 4.89
CA LEU A 48 14.08 15.61 4.21
C LEU A 48 14.95 14.53 4.86
N SER A 49 16.08 14.93 5.45
CA SER A 49 17.04 14.05 6.12
C SER A 49 16.76 13.84 7.61
N GLU A 50 15.76 14.50 8.18
CA GLU A 50 15.39 14.34 9.59
C GLU A 50 14.76 12.96 9.82
N THR A 51 15.30 12.23 10.79
CA THR A 51 14.87 10.87 11.13
C THR A 51 14.68 10.66 12.63
N GLN A 52 14.99 11.65 13.47
CA GLN A 52 15.02 11.53 14.93
C GLN A 52 13.95 12.40 15.59
N ASN A 53 13.82 13.66 15.15
CA ASN A 53 12.93 14.62 15.78
C ASN A 53 11.61 14.74 15.02
N PHE A 54 10.53 14.36 15.71
CA PHE A 54 9.17 14.42 15.19
C PHE A 54 8.36 15.43 15.99
N HIS A 55 7.68 16.31 15.27
CA HIS A 55 6.79 17.32 15.82
C HIS A 55 5.37 17.08 15.32
N HIS A 56 4.45 17.96 15.70
CA HIS A 56 3.06 17.86 15.29
C HIS A 56 2.53 19.21 14.81
N ILE A 57 1.64 19.16 13.82
CA ILE A 57 0.88 20.31 13.33
C ILE A 57 -0.62 19.95 13.35
N ASP A 58 -1.46 20.91 13.71
CA ASP A 58 -2.91 20.77 13.57
C ASP A 58 -3.40 21.33 12.22
N TRP A 59 -4.67 21.10 11.91
CA TRP A 59 -5.26 21.52 10.65
C TRP A 59 -5.25 23.04 10.47
N ASP A 60 -5.49 23.82 11.53
CA ASP A 60 -5.57 25.27 11.44
C ASP A 60 -4.20 25.91 11.17
N ALA A 61 -3.14 25.40 11.81
CA ALA A 61 -1.77 25.78 11.51
C ALA A 61 -1.37 25.39 10.09
N LEU A 62 -1.78 24.21 9.60
CA LEU A 62 -1.54 23.79 8.23
C LEU A 62 -2.25 24.69 7.20
N ALA A 63 -3.52 25.02 7.46
CA ALA A 63 -4.31 25.94 6.63
C ALA A 63 -3.68 27.34 6.59
N THR A 64 -3.15 27.80 7.73
CA THR A 64 -2.42 29.07 7.83
C THR A 64 -1.15 29.05 7.00
N LEU A 65 -0.35 27.97 7.08
CA LEU A 65 0.85 27.81 6.24
C LEU A 65 0.54 27.79 4.75
N ALA A 66 -0.61 27.24 4.33
CA ALA A 66 -0.98 27.24 2.92
C ALA A 66 -1.37 28.63 2.41
N ALA A 67 -1.98 29.47 3.25
CA ALA A 67 -2.25 30.86 2.92
C ALA A 67 -0.98 31.72 2.96
N GLU A 68 -0.10 31.45 3.93
CA GLU A 68 1.12 32.18 4.21
C GLU A 68 2.33 31.22 4.20
N PRO A 69 2.81 30.82 3.00
CA PRO A 69 3.87 29.81 2.90
C PRO A 69 5.20 30.32 3.46
N ARG A 70 5.98 29.40 4.01
CA ARG A 70 7.35 29.70 4.46
C ARG A 70 8.17 30.18 3.26
N ARG A 71 8.84 31.33 3.40
CA ARG A 71 9.83 31.79 2.43
C ARG A 71 11.20 31.17 2.72
N SER A 72 11.63 30.24 1.88
CA SER A 72 12.96 29.65 1.99
C SER A 72 14.03 30.61 1.45
N LYS A 73 15.20 30.62 2.11
CA LYS A 73 16.38 31.38 1.65
C LYS A 73 17.12 30.67 0.51
N ALA A 74 16.72 29.45 0.16
CA ALA A 74 17.34 28.69 -0.91
C ALA A 74 17.11 29.36 -2.28
N HIS A 75 18.12 29.27 -3.15
CA HIS A 75 18.06 29.85 -4.50
C HIS A 75 17.42 28.92 -5.54
N THR A 76 17.39 27.60 -5.29
CA THR A 76 16.83 26.60 -6.21
C THR A 76 15.74 25.76 -5.53
N PRO A 77 14.76 25.25 -6.29
CA PRO A 77 13.76 24.32 -5.77
C PRO A 77 14.38 23.09 -5.09
N GLU A 78 15.45 22.51 -5.66
CA GLU A 78 16.11 21.31 -5.13
C GLU A 78 16.74 21.57 -3.75
N ALA A 79 17.38 22.72 -3.57
CA ALA A 79 17.95 23.11 -2.28
C ALA A 79 16.85 23.42 -1.26
N ALA A 80 15.75 24.06 -1.69
CA ALA A 80 14.59 24.29 -0.83
C ALA A 80 13.97 22.96 -0.38
N LYS A 81 13.77 21.99 -1.27
CA LYS A 81 13.19 20.67 -0.94
C LYS A 81 13.95 19.96 0.17
N LYS A 82 15.29 19.99 0.14
CA LYS A 82 16.13 19.32 1.15
C LYS A 82 15.98 19.91 2.55
N SER A 83 15.77 21.22 2.65
CA SER A 83 15.74 21.98 3.91
C SER A 83 14.33 22.36 4.38
N SER A 84 13.29 21.97 3.63
CA SER A 84 11.91 22.31 3.95
C SER A 84 11.30 21.33 4.93
N PRO A 85 10.44 21.79 5.85
CA PRO A 85 9.68 20.91 6.73
C PRO A 85 8.71 20.04 5.92
N LEU A 86 8.42 18.85 6.44
CA LEU A 86 7.49 17.92 5.81
C LEU A 86 6.42 17.47 6.81
N ILE A 87 5.28 17.02 6.28
CA ILE A 87 4.11 16.53 7.01
C ILE A 87 3.74 15.11 6.55
N ALA A 88 3.41 14.23 7.48
CA ALA A 88 2.78 12.95 7.20
C ALA A 88 1.25 13.06 7.33
N ALA A 89 0.51 12.17 6.68
CA ALA A 89 -0.94 12.08 6.87
C ALA A 89 -1.34 11.52 8.25
N HIS A 90 -0.37 10.96 8.99
CA HIS A 90 -0.56 10.24 10.25
C HIS A 90 0.16 10.88 11.44
N ASN A 91 -0.13 10.39 12.64
CA ASN A 91 0.47 10.83 13.90
C ASN A 91 1.65 9.96 14.41
N GLY A 92 2.10 8.97 13.63
CA GLY A 92 3.25 8.12 13.95
C GLY A 92 4.57 8.89 14.13
N ARG A 93 5.54 8.29 14.83
CA ARG A 93 6.79 8.91 15.30
C ARG A 93 8.04 8.31 14.64
N SER A 94 7.89 7.66 13.49
CA SER A 94 8.99 7.32 12.62
C SER A 94 8.62 7.49 11.14
N ARG A 95 9.59 7.20 10.28
CA ARG A 95 9.44 7.16 8.82
C ARG A 95 9.26 5.75 8.27
N THR A 96 9.00 4.78 9.14
CA THR A 96 8.84 3.38 8.74
C THR A 96 7.43 3.13 8.25
N LYS A 97 7.29 2.24 7.25
CA LYS A 97 6.00 1.79 6.75
C LYS A 97 5.18 1.15 7.88
N THR A 98 5.79 0.26 8.66
CA THR A 98 5.14 -0.46 9.76
C THR A 98 4.51 0.49 10.78
N GLU A 99 5.24 1.53 11.21
CA GLU A 99 4.68 2.47 12.18
C GLU A 99 3.59 3.34 11.56
N ALA A 100 3.73 3.75 10.30
CA ALA A 100 2.69 4.50 9.60
C ALA A 100 1.38 3.71 9.50
N GLU A 101 1.44 2.40 9.24
CA GLU A 101 0.25 1.53 9.15
C GLU A 101 -0.41 1.27 10.52
N GLN A 102 0.34 1.42 11.61
CA GLN A 102 -0.16 1.31 12.98
C GLN A 102 -0.62 2.64 13.57
N ALA A 103 -0.32 3.75 12.90
CA ALA A 103 -0.69 5.10 13.33
C ALA A 103 -2.13 5.45 12.97
N MET A 104 -2.59 6.61 13.48
CA MET A 104 -3.88 7.18 13.14
C MET A 104 -3.68 8.31 12.11
N PHE A 105 -4.48 8.29 11.05
CA PHE A 105 -4.43 9.25 9.94
C PHE A 105 -5.44 10.37 10.15
N GLY A 106 -4.97 11.62 10.15
CA GLY A 106 -5.80 12.81 10.39
C GLY A 106 -6.20 13.57 9.12
N LEU A 107 -5.65 13.21 7.96
CA LEU A 107 -5.99 13.81 6.67
C LEU A 107 -5.83 12.83 5.51
N LEU A 108 -6.49 13.09 4.40
CA LEU A 108 -6.17 12.49 3.10
C LEU A 108 -5.23 13.41 2.32
N ARG A 109 -4.47 12.86 1.38
CA ARG A 109 -3.49 13.65 0.60
C ARG A 109 -3.38 13.22 -0.86
N ALA A 110 -3.17 14.16 -1.77
CA ALA A 110 -2.85 13.87 -3.16
C ALA A 110 -1.68 14.74 -3.66
N ASP A 111 -0.81 14.15 -4.47
CA ASP A 111 0.27 14.86 -5.17
C ASP A 111 -0.09 14.91 -6.65
N MET A 112 -0.50 16.07 -7.13
CA MET A 112 -0.88 16.31 -8.52
C MET A 112 0.34 16.83 -9.27
N ASP A 113 1.14 15.90 -9.79
CA ASP A 113 2.41 16.19 -10.47
C ASP A 113 2.29 16.54 -11.95
N ASP A 114 1.14 16.24 -12.57
CA ASP A 114 0.77 16.69 -13.91
C ASP A 114 -0.68 17.17 -13.91
N ALA A 115 -0.90 18.41 -13.45
CA ALA A 115 -2.23 19.01 -13.37
C ALA A 115 -2.60 19.78 -14.66
N LYS A 116 -2.09 19.36 -15.83
CA LYS A 116 -2.40 20.03 -17.11
C LYS A 116 -3.91 20.10 -17.34
N GLY A 117 -4.39 21.28 -17.71
CA GLY A 117 -5.83 21.54 -17.87
C GLY A 117 -6.58 21.76 -16.55
N GLN A 118 -5.90 21.66 -15.40
CA GLN A 118 -6.46 21.92 -14.08
C GLN A 118 -5.73 23.08 -13.38
N ASN A 119 -6.40 23.69 -12.41
CA ASN A 119 -5.81 24.64 -11.49
C ASN A 119 -6.41 24.48 -10.10
N HIS A 120 -5.86 25.18 -9.10
CA HIS A 120 -6.34 25.14 -7.72
C HIS A 120 -7.85 25.38 -7.54
N ARG A 121 -8.52 26.09 -8.46
CA ARG A 121 -9.98 26.32 -8.42
C ARG A 121 -10.76 25.14 -9.02
N THR A 122 -10.32 24.58 -10.14
CA THR A 122 -10.99 23.41 -10.74
C THR A 122 -10.85 22.19 -9.83
N ILE A 123 -9.68 22.02 -9.20
CA ILE A 123 -9.46 20.99 -8.18
C ILE A 123 -10.39 21.21 -6.99
N ALA A 124 -10.53 22.45 -6.51
CA ALA A 124 -11.45 22.78 -5.42
C ALA A 124 -12.91 22.45 -5.77
N ASN A 125 -13.35 22.76 -6.99
CA ASN A 125 -14.70 22.42 -7.45
C ASN A 125 -14.92 20.91 -7.47
N ALA A 126 -13.95 20.13 -8.00
CA ALA A 126 -14.05 18.67 -8.01
C ALA A 126 -14.18 18.09 -6.58
N LEU A 127 -13.48 18.64 -5.60
CA LEU A 127 -13.62 18.23 -4.19
C LEU A 127 -15.02 18.58 -3.64
N LEU A 128 -15.49 19.81 -3.89
CA LEU A 128 -16.81 20.27 -3.43
C LEU A 128 -17.95 19.47 -4.04
N GLU A 129 -17.85 19.08 -5.32
CA GLU A 129 -18.83 18.22 -6.00
C GLU A 129 -18.96 16.84 -5.35
N GLN A 130 -17.91 16.37 -4.64
CA GLN A 130 -17.94 15.14 -3.86
C GLN A 130 -18.38 15.36 -2.40
N GLY A 131 -18.76 16.57 -2.01
CA GLY A 131 -19.11 16.93 -0.65
C GLY A 131 -17.91 17.05 0.31
N LEU A 132 -16.71 17.28 -0.23
CA LEU A 132 -15.52 17.56 0.58
C LEU A 132 -15.37 19.07 0.77
N GLU A 133 -15.66 19.55 1.99
CA GLU A 133 -15.78 20.99 2.25
C GLU A 133 -14.60 21.58 3.06
N SER A 134 -13.85 20.75 3.78
CA SER A 134 -12.61 21.14 4.46
C SER A 134 -11.38 20.57 3.75
N PHE A 135 -10.66 21.43 3.03
CA PHE A 135 -9.49 21.04 2.25
C PHE A 135 -8.48 22.19 2.05
N ILE A 136 -7.26 21.80 1.72
CA ILE A 136 -6.13 22.70 1.44
C ILE A 136 -5.52 22.28 0.11
N ILE A 137 -5.33 23.24 -0.80
CA ILE A 137 -4.65 23.06 -2.08
C ILE A 137 -3.52 24.09 -2.16
N TYR A 138 -2.32 23.67 -2.55
CA TYR A 138 -1.21 24.61 -2.78
C TYR A 138 -0.24 24.15 -3.87
N SER A 139 0.38 25.10 -4.55
CA SER A 139 1.44 24.86 -5.53
C SER A 139 2.67 24.21 -4.89
N THR A 140 3.30 23.27 -5.58
CA THR A 140 4.58 22.70 -5.14
C THR A 140 5.76 23.62 -5.52
N LEU A 141 6.96 23.37 -4.97
CA LEU A 141 8.19 24.11 -5.33
C LEU A 141 8.58 24.02 -6.81
N SER A 142 8.09 23.00 -7.53
CA SER A 142 8.38 22.79 -8.96
C SER A 142 7.18 23.16 -9.84
N HIS A 143 6.18 23.84 -9.29
CA HIS A 143 5.06 24.38 -10.04
C HIS A 143 5.54 25.50 -10.98
N THR A 144 5.10 25.46 -12.23
CA THR A 144 5.11 26.61 -13.15
C THR A 144 3.74 26.72 -13.83
N PRO A 145 3.40 27.88 -14.43
CA PRO A 145 2.17 28.00 -15.21
C PRO A 145 2.04 26.97 -16.35
N GLU A 146 3.16 26.56 -16.96
CA GLU A 146 3.23 25.59 -18.06
C GLU A 146 3.22 24.13 -17.59
N ALA A 147 3.70 23.88 -16.37
CA ALA A 147 3.74 22.58 -15.72
C ALA A 147 3.10 22.67 -14.32
N PRO A 148 1.76 22.81 -14.25
CA PRO A 148 1.08 23.01 -12.98
C PRO A 148 1.18 21.78 -12.10
N ARG A 149 1.69 21.99 -10.88
CA ARG A 149 1.80 20.97 -9.83
C ARG A 149 1.17 21.44 -8.54
N TYR A 150 0.32 20.61 -7.95
CA TYR A 150 -0.41 20.94 -6.73
C TYR A 150 -0.35 19.81 -5.72
N ARG A 151 -0.47 20.16 -4.46
CA ARG A 151 -0.71 19.22 -3.38
C ARG A 151 -2.07 19.52 -2.77
N VAL A 152 -2.81 18.47 -2.48
CA VAL A 152 -4.16 18.54 -1.91
C VAL A 152 -4.18 17.81 -0.59
N PHE A 153 -4.79 18.41 0.43
CA PHE A 153 -5.13 17.77 1.70
C PHE A 153 -6.62 17.91 1.97
N VAL A 154 -7.23 16.88 2.56
CA VAL A 154 -8.64 16.87 3.00
C VAL A 154 -8.68 16.54 4.49
N GLU A 155 -9.36 17.36 5.29
CA GLU A 155 -9.46 17.19 6.74
C GLU A 155 -10.35 16.00 7.07
N LEU A 156 -9.90 15.13 8.00
CA LEU A 156 -10.77 14.12 8.61
C LEU A 156 -11.29 14.67 9.95
N ALA A 157 -12.59 14.49 10.20
CA ALA A 157 -13.22 14.94 11.44
C ALA A 157 -12.64 14.23 12.68
N GLU A 158 -12.33 12.95 12.53
CA GLU A 158 -11.66 12.13 13.53
C GLU A 158 -10.52 11.35 12.86
N PRO A 159 -9.39 11.12 13.54
CA PRO A 159 -8.34 10.27 13.00
C PRO A 159 -8.83 8.84 12.75
N VAL A 160 -8.40 8.24 11.64
CA VAL A 160 -8.82 6.89 11.23
C VAL A 160 -7.65 5.91 11.16
N GLN A 161 -7.94 4.62 11.24
CA GLN A 161 -6.95 3.56 11.03
C GLN A 161 -6.55 3.44 9.56
N PHE A 162 -5.39 2.83 9.31
CA PHE A 162 -4.81 2.68 7.97
C PHE A 162 -5.74 2.02 6.94
N GLU A 163 -6.52 1.02 7.33
CA GLU A 163 -7.44 0.33 6.41
C GLU A 163 -8.55 1.26 5.90
N VAL A 164 -9.19 2.00 6.82
CA VAL A 164 -10.20 3.01 6.46
C VAL A 164 -9.58 4.13 5.65
N TRP A 165 -8.40 4.62 6.07
CA TRP A 165 -7.67 5.64 5.34
C TRP A 165 -7.35 5.21 3.91
N THR A 166 -6.96 3.96 3.69
CA THR A 166 -6.63 3.42 2.37
C THR A 166 -7.81 3.50 1.41
N ASN A 167 -9.01 3.13 1.87
CA ASN A 167 -10.23 3.21 1.06
C ASN A 167 -10.54 4.66 0.67
N LEU A 168 -10.50 5.57 1.64
CA LEU A 168 -10.74 7.01 1.41
C LEU A 168 -9.69 7.64 0.49
N GLN A 169 -8.43 7.26 0.68
CA GLN A 169 -7.29 7.75 -0.09
C GLN A 169 -7.33 7.26 -1.54
N PHE A 170 -7.84 6.05 -1.78
CA PHE A 170 -8.07 5.53 -3.13
C PHE A 170 -9.21 6.29 -3.84
N GLU A 171 -10.34 6.51 -3.16
CA GLU A 171 -11.44 7.30 -3.72
C GLU A 171 -10.99 8.74 -4.05
N LEU A 172 -10.18 9.37 -3.18
CA LEU A 172 -9.63 10.70 -3.44
C LEU A 172 -8.75 10.70 -4.69
N ALA A 173 -7.93 9.66 -4.87
CA ALA A 173 -7.04 9.55 -6.01
C ALA A 173 -7.83 9.44 -7.32
N GLU A 174 -8.92 8.66 -7.32
CA GLU A 174 -9.84 8.50 -8.45
C GLU A 174 -10.54 9.81 -8.81
N VAL A 175 -11.08 10.53 -7.81
CA VAL A 175 -11.75 11.82 -8.00
C VAL A 175 -10.81 12.85 -8.64
N LEU A 176 -9.54 12.86 -8.24
CA LEU A 176 -8.56 13.83 -8.71
C LEU A 176 -7.76 13.37 -9.94
N GLY A 177 -7.92 12.11 -10.38
CA GLY A 177 -7.08 11.51 -11.42
C GLY A 177 -5.58 11.49 -11.05
N SER A 178 -5.28 11.30 -9.76
CA SER A 178 -3.90 11.30 -9.23
C SER A 178 -3.41 9.89 -8.90
N ASP A 179 -2.08 9.72 -8.77
CA ASP A 179 -1.50 8.44 -8.34
C ASP A 179 -1.98 8.05 -6.92
N PRO A 180 -2.57 6.85 -6.73
CA PRO A 180 -3.01 6.41 -5.42
C PRO A 180 -1.84 6.35 -4.44
N CYS A 181 -1.79 7.32 -3.52
CA CYS A 181 -0.75 7.41 -2.48
C CYS A 181 -0.82 6.29 -1.43
N VAL A 182 -1.76 5.35 -1.57
CA VAL A 182 -2.04 4.23 -0.66
C VAL A 182 -0.83 3.31 -0.44
N ASN A 183 0.01 3.12 -1.47
CA ASN A 183 1.18 2.23 -1.39
C ASN A 183 2.36 2.84 -0.62
N ARG A 184 2.24 4.10 -0.19
CA ARG A 184 3.30 4.85 0.48
C ARG A 184 2.78 5.50 1.78
N PRO A 185 2.25 4.75 2.77
CA PRO A 185 1.64 5.34 3.97
C PRO A 185 2.61 6.20 4.78
N ALA A 186 3.89 5.83 4.82
CA ALA A 186 4.96 6.58 5.50
C ALA A 186 5.51 7.77 4.69
N GLN A 187 4.90 8.12 3.55
CA GLN A 187 5.38 9.25 2.74
C GLN A 187 5.03 10.58 3.40
N PHE A 188 6.08 11.36 3.64
CA PHE A 188 6.00 12.75 4.07
C PHE A 188 5.95 13.66 2.84
N MET A 189 5.11 14.70 2.91
CA MET A 189 4.96 15.71 1.88
C MET A 189 5.54 17.05 2.36
N ILE A 190 6.22 17.77 1.47
CA ILE A 190 6.78 19.09 1.81
C ILE A 190 5.65 20.07 2.14
N LEU A 191 5.76 20.71 3.31
CA LEU A 191 4.83 21.75 3.75
C LEU A 191 4.89 22.98 2.82
N PRO A 192 3.85 23.83 2.80
CA PRO A 192 3.83 25.05 2.00
C PRO A 192 5.10 25.90 2.13
N VAL A 193 5.82 26.03 1.01
CA VAL A 193 7.10 26.74 0.96
C VAL A 193 7.28 27.37 -0.41
N THR A 194 7.83 28.59 -0.43
CA THR A 194 8.23 29.30 -1.64
C THR A 194 9.71 29.66 -1.60
N ILE A 195 10.28 29.89 -2.77
CA ILE A 195 11.57 30.59 -2.92
C ILE A 195 11.32 31.89 -3.70
N LYS A 196 12.30 32.80 -3.70
CA LYS A 196 12.21 34.07 -4.44
C LYS A 196 11.76 33.88 -5.91
N ALA A 197 12.22 32.81 -6.55
CA ALA A 197 11.90 32.53 -7.95
C ALA A 197 10.46 32.03 -8.19
N THR A 198 9.82 31.41 -7.20
CA THR A 198 8.50 30.77 -7.37
C THR A 198 7.38 31.49 -6.61
N GLU A 199 7.69 32.61 -5.94
CA GLU A 199 6.75 33.34 -5.10
C GLU A 199 5.56 33.89 -5.89
N GLY A 200 5.80 34.43 -7.09
CA GLY A 200 4.73 35.00 -7.95
C GLY A 200 3.75 33.95 -8.51
N ASP A 201 4.23 32.71 -8.67
CA ASP A 201 3.45 31.60 -9.24
C ASP A 201 2.78 30.74 -8.19
N TYR A 202 3.06 30.97 -6.90
CA TYR A 202 2.41 30.24 -5.82
C TYR A 202 0.91 30.51 -5.81
N LYS A 203 0.12 29.45 -6.00
CA LYS A 203 -1.34 29.47 -5.87
C LYS A 203 -1.75 28.57 -4.73
N HIS A 204 -2.82 28.95 -4.04
CA HIS A 204 -3.41 28.13 -3.01
C HIS A 204 -4.93 28.32 -2.98
N LYS A 205 -5.61 27.38 -2.34
CA LYS A 205 -7.01 27.47 -1.96
C LYS A 205 -7.19 26.75 -0.64
N VAL A 206 -7.76 27.44 0.33
CA VAL A 206 -8.20 26.85 1.60
C VAL A 206 -9.72 26.93 1.64
N SER A 207 -10.35 25.81 1.96
CA SER A 207 -11.78 25.73 2.26
C SER A 207 -11.93 25.28 3.71
N ARG A 208 -12.80 25.96 4.46
CA ARG A 208 -13.04 25.76 5.90
C ARG A 208 -14.50 25.36 6.15
N GLY A 209 -14.98 24.35 5.45
CA GLY A 209 -16.28 23.74 5.72
C GLY A 209 -16.18 22.58 6.70
N ASP A 210 -17.16 21.68 6.66
CA ASP A 210 -17.18 20.51 7.54
C ASP A 210 -16.06 19.52 7.17
N ALA A 211 -15.37 19.02 8.20
CA ALA A 211 -14.37 17.96 8.04
C ALA A 211 -15.04 16.64 7.64
N LEU A 212 -14.35 15.83 6.84
CA LEU A 212 -14.88 14.56 6.36
C LEU A 212 -15.09 13.61 7.54
N ARG A 213 -16.36 13.26 7.80
CA ARG A 213 -16.78 12.34 8.86
C ARG A 213 -17.28 11.02 8.29
N GLU A 214 -17.25 10.01 9.14
CA GLU A 214 -17.87 8.73 8.83
C GLU A 214 -19.36 8.89 8.47
N GLY A 215 -19.78 8.18 7.43
CA GLY A 215 -21.15 8.25 6.91
C GLY A 215 -21.43 9.40 5.93
N ALA A 216 -20.47 10.30 5.66
CA ALA A 216 -20.60 11.28 4.58
C ALA A 216 -20.68 10.58 3.20
N PRO A 217 -21.30 11.20 2.17
CA PRO A 217 -21.42 10.58 0.84
C PRO A 217 -20.09 10.07 0.26
N PHE A 218 -19.02 10.88 0.33
CA PHE A 218 -17.68 10.47 -0.10
C PHE A 218 -17.18 9.20 0.62
N TRP A 219 -17.43 9.11 1.93
CA TRP A 219 -17.02 7.98 2.76
C TRP A 219 -17.75 6.69 2.35
N LEU A 220 -19.06 6.78 2.13
CA LEU A 220 -19.88 5.65 1.69
C LEU A 220 -19.45 5.18 0.30
N ASN A 221 -19.20 6.11 -0.63
CA ASN A 221 -18.70 5.79 -1.98
C ASN A 221 -17.37 5.05 -1.93
N ALA A 222 -16.43 5.53 -1.10
CA ALA A 222 -15.13 4.89 -0.89
C ALA A 222 -15.28 3.45 -0.36
N ALA A 223 -16.16 3.24 0.62
CA ALA A 223 -16.42 1.92 1.18
C ALA A 223 -17.08 0.97 0.16
N GLU A 224 -18.01 1.46 -0.66
CA GLU A 224 -18.65 0.67 -1.72
C GLU A 224 -17.67 0.32 -2.84
N ARG A 225 -16.78 1.24 -3.23
CA ARG A 225 -15.72 0.95 -4.20
C ARG A 225 -14.75 -0.10 -3.66
N ALA A 226 -14.30 0.03 -2.42
CA ALA A 226 -13.43 -0.95 -1.78
C ALA A 226 -14.07 -2.36 -1.78
N LYS A 227 -15.36 -2.46 -1.45
CA LYS A 227 -16.11 -3.73 -1.54
C LYS A 227 -16.13 -4.31 -2.97
N ARG A 228 -16.36 -3.46 -3.98
CA ARG A 228 -16.35 -3.88 -5.40
C ARG A 228 -14.97 -4.39 -5.83
N GLU A 229 -13.90 -3.70 -5.46
CA GLU A 229 -12.53 -4.13 -5.79
C GLU A 229 -12.14 -5.41 -5.05
N GLN A 230 -12.53 -5.57 -3.78
CA GLN A 230 -12.34 -6.82 -3.06
C GLN A 230 -13.11 -7.99 -3.70
N ALA A 231 -14.34 -7.77 -4.15
CA ALA A 231 -15.12 -8.79 -4.86
C ALA A 231 -14.45 -9.19 -6.18
N LYS A 232 -13.99 -8.20 -6.98
CA LYS A 232 -13.22 -8.47 -8.22
C LYS A 232 -11.94 -9.25 -7.93
N ALA A 233 -11.19 -8.87 -6.89
CA ALA A 233 -9.98 -9.58 -6.49
C ALA A 233 -10.29 -11.02 -6.04
N ALA A 234 -11.38 -11.23 -5.29
CA ALA A 234 -11.83 -12.55 -4.89
C ALA A 234 -12.27 -13.41 -6.08
N ASP A 235 -12.97 -12.83 -7.06
CA ASP A 235 -13.37 -13.54 -8.28
C ASP A 235 -12.18 -13.85 -9.17
N THR A 236 -11.20 -12.95 -9.23
CA THR A 236 -9.90 -13.19 -9.88
C THR A 236 -9.18 -14.36 -9.21
N VAL A 237 -9.11 -14.38 -7.87
CA VAL A 237 -8.54 -15.50 -7.11
C VAL A 237 -9.33 -16.78 -7.34
N LYS A 238 -10.67 -16.75 -7.38
CA LYS A 238 -11.52 -17.91 -7.69
C LYS A 238 -11.28 -18.44 -9.10
N LEU A 239 -11.16 -17.56 -10.09
CA LEU A 239 -10.85 -17.94 -11.47
C LEU A 239 -9.49 -18.67 -11.54
N TYR A 240 -8.49 -18.18 -10.81
CA TYR A 240 -7.15 -18.79 -10.77
C TYR A 240 -7.01 -19.97 -9.80
N THR A 241 -7.95 -20.18 -8.87
CA THR A 241 -7.97 -21.35 -7.96
C THR A 241 -8.86 -22.48 -8.44
N ALA A 242 -9.95 -22.18 -9.17
CA ALA A 242 -10.83 -23.18 -9.79
C ALA A 242 -10.17 -23.91 -10.97
N ALA A 243 -9.11 -23.33 -11.55
CA ALA A 243 -8.32 -23.89 -12.63
C ALA A 243 -6.86 -24.13 -12.24
N LYS A 244 -6.58 -24.60 -11.01
CA LYS A 244 -5.29 -25.26 -10.76
C LYS A 244 -5.32 -26.62 -11.46
N PRO A 245 -4.61 -26.85 -12.59
CA PRO A 245 -4.07 -28.19 -12.78
C PRO A 245 -3.28 -28.52 -11.51
N ALA A 246 -3.51 -29.69 -10.93
CA ALA A 246 -2.73 -30.14 -9.79
C ALA A 246 -1.26 -29.93 -10.14
N GLN A 247 -0.53 -29.18 -9.29
CA GLN A 247 0.89 -28.96 -9.52
C GLN A 247 1.54 -30.32 -9.73
N PHE A 248 2.16 -30.51 -10.88
CA PHE A 248 2.74 -31.79 -11.23
C PHE A 248 3.84 -32.10 -10.23
N ASN A 249 3.54 -33.08 -9.38
CA ASN A 249 4.45 -33.54 -8.35
C ASN A 249 5.14 -34.78 -8.85
N GLU A 250 6.44 -34.66 -9.07
CA GLU A 250 7.31 -35.80 -9.35
C GLU A 250 7.25 -36.79 -8.19
N ARG A 251 6.65 -37.97 -8.42
CA ARG A 251 6.50 -39.01 -7.40
C ARG A 251 7.78 -39.81 -7.28
N LEU A 252 8.70 -39.33 -6.45
CA LEU A 252 9.94 -40.01 -6.14
C LEU A 252 9.72 -41.17 -5.16
N THR A 253 10.52 -42.23 -5.33
CA THR A 253 10.53 -43.43 -4.47
C THR A 253 11.96 -43.75 -4.07
N GLY A 254 12.16 -44.24 -2.83
CA GLY A 254 13.50 -44.52 -2.29
C GLY A 254 14.45 -43.33 -2.43
N ASN A 255 15.64 -43.57 -3.00
CA ASN A 255 16.67 -42.55 -3.16
C ASN A 255 16.67 -41.90 -4.56
N GLN A 256 15.51 -41.85 -5.23
CA GLN A 256 15.41 -41.15 -6.50
C GLN A 256 15.66 -39.64 -6.34
N VAL A 257 16.27 -39.03 -7.34
CA VAL A 257 16.58 -37.60 -7.43
C VAL A 257 15.52 -36.89 -8.27
N SER A 258 15.06 -35.71 -7.84
CA SER A 258 14.09 -34.93 -8.61
C SER A 258 14.72 -34.33 -9.87
N ILE A 259 14.17 -34.66 -11.03
CA ILE A 259 14.54 -34.02 -12.29
C ILE A 259 14.03 -32.57 -12.33
N ILE A 260 12.86 -32.29 -11.74
CA ILE A 260 12.30 -30.92 -11.65
C ILE A 260 13.24 -30.01 -10.85
N ASP A 261 13.75 -30.46 -9.69
CA ASP A 261 14.70 -29.66 -8.91
C ASP A 261 16.06 -29.51 -9.63
N LEU A 262 16.50 -30.52 -10.39
CA LEU A 262 17.71 -30.40 -11.21
C LEU A 262 17.53 -29.33 -12.28
N VAL A 263 16.43 -29.35 -13.05
CA VAL A 263 16.08 -28.32 -14.03
C VAL A 263 16.05 -26.94 -13.36
N ASN A 264 15.31 -26.79 -12.26
CA ASN A 264 15.16 -25.51 -11.58
C ASN A 264 16.50 -24.91 -11.08
N ARG A 265 17.53 -25.74 -10.85
CA ARG A 265 18.89 -25.32 -10.46
C ARG A 265 19.83 -25.12 -11.64
N SER A 266 19.55 -25.71 -12.80
CA SER A 266 20.41 -25.64 -13.99
C SER A 266 20.24 -24.36 -14.81
N TYR A 267 19.15 -23.62 -14.61
CA TYR A 267 18.86 -22.40 -15.37
C TYR A 267 18.73 -21.19 -14.46
N GLU A 268 19.11 -20.01 -14.97
CA GLU A 268 18.82 -18.72 -14.34
C GLU A 268 17.67 -18.02 -15.07
N TRP A 269 16.82 -17.32 -14.33
CA TRP A 269 15.62 -16.70 -14.90
C TRP A 269 15.90 -15.73 -16.06
N PRO A 270 16.89 -14.82 -15.98
CA PRO A 270 17.15 -13.90 -17.07
C PRO A 270 17.53 -14.60 -18.38
N GLU A 271 18.31 -15.68 -18.30
CA GLU A 271 18.77 -16.44 -19.46
C GLU A 271 17.64 -17.26 -20.06
N LEU A 272 16.84 -17.92 -19.22
CA LEU A 272 15.72 -18.73 -19.67
C LEU A 272 14.59 -17.89 -20.30
N LEU A 273 14.30 -16.72 -19.71
CA LEU A 273 13.31 -15.80 -20.24
C LEU A 273 13.76 -15.19 -21.57
N ASP A 274 15.02 -14.77 -21.68
CA ASP A 274 15.60 -14.26 -22.93
C ASP A 274 15.57 -15.33 -24.03
N PHE A 275 15.91 -16.58 -23.70
CA PHE A 275 15.84 -17.71 -24.63
C PHE A 275 14.44 -17.91 -25.23
N TYR A 276 13.37 -17.75 -24.45
CA TYR A 276 12.00 -17.82 -24.93
C TYR A 276 11.45 -16.49 -25.48
N GLY A 277 12.29 -15.47 -25.66
CA GLY A 277 11.91 -14.20 -26.29
C GLY A 277 11.16 -13.22 -25.38
N TYR A 278 11.24 -13.39 -24.06
CA TYR A 278 10.72 -12.39 -23.14
C TYR A 278 11.64 -11.17 -23.09
N GLU A 279 11.07 -9.98 -23.22
CA GLU A 279 11.86 -8.74 -23.19
C GLU A 279 11.95 -8.18 -21.78
N ARG A 280 13.17 -7.93 -21.30
CA ARG A 280 13.39 -7.30 -20.00
C ARG A 280 12.98 -5.83 -20.02
N LYS A 281 12.09 -5.41 -19.10
CA LYS A 281 11.66 -4.00 -18.92
C LYS A 281 12.04 -3.42 -17.57
N GLY A 282 12.36 -4.26 -16.58
CA GLY A 282 12.82 -3.84 -15.26
C GLY A 282 13.71 -4.92 -14.62
N ARG A 283 14.08 -4.74 -13.35
CA ARG A 283 14.95 -5.70 -12.64
C ARG A 283 14.32 -7.09 -12.57
N ASN A 284 13.04 -7.16 -12.21
CA ASN A 284 12.26 -8.40 -12.11
C ASN A 284 10.99 -8.33 -12.98
N SER A 285 10.98 -7.48 -14.00
CA SER A 285 9.79 -7.21 -14.83
C SER A 285 10.11 -7.44 -16.29
N TRP A 286 9.30 -8.26 -16.94
CA TRP A 286 9.48 -8.74 -18.29
C TRP A 286 8.18 -8.60 -19.08
N MET A 287 8.30 -8.59 -20.41
CA MET A 287 7.19 -8.65 -21.33
C MET A 287 7.25 -9.97 -22.09
N ALA A 288 6.13 -10.71 -22.10
CA ALA A 288 6.00 -11.95 -22.87
C ALA A 288 6.02 -11.66 -24.38
N PRO A 289 6.55 -12.58 -25.20
CA PRO A 289 6.64 -12.39 -26.66
C PRO A 289 5.26 -12.24 -27.33
N GLU A 290 4.20 -12.80 -26.74
CA GLU A 290 2.83 -12.68 -27.22
C GLU A 290 2.13 -11.38 -26.81
N SER A 291 2.77 -10.54 -26.00
CA SER A 291 2.16 -9.30 -25.50
C SER A 291 2.10 -8.22 -26.60
N SER A 292 0.88 -7.77 -26.93
CA SER A 292 0.65 -6.65 -27.84
C SER A 292 0.55 -5.29 -27.13
N SER A 293 0.48 -5.28 -25.79
CA SER A 293 0.20 -4.08 -24.99
C SER A 293 1.43 -3.17 -24.77
N GLY A 294 2.64 -3.65 -25.10
CA GLY A 294 3.90 -2.93 -24.83
C GLY A 294 4.26 -2.79 -23.34
N THR A 295 3.43 -3.31 -22.43
CA THR A 295 3.59 -3.15 -20.97
C THR A 295 4.13 -4.43 -20.35
N ALA A 296 5.10 -4.29 -19.45
CA ALA A 296 5.60 -5.42 -18.66
C ALA A 296 4.46 -6.04 -17.84
N GLY A 297 4.31 -7.36 -17.92
CA GLY A 297 3.28 -8.08 -17.16
C GLY A 297 3.75 -9.40 -16.58
N VAL A 298 5.02 -9.74 -16.77
CA VAL A 298 5.66 -10.95 -16.24
C VAL A 298 6.61 -10.51 -15.13
N HIS A 299 6.44 -11.08 -13.94
CA HIS A 299 7.25 -10.74 -12.77
C HIS A 299 7.93 -11.96 -12.16
N ILE A 300 9.21 -11.82 -11.82
CA ILE A 300 9.94 -12.83 -11.02
C ILE A 300 9.62 -12.55 -9.54
N LEU A 301 8.95 -13.50 -8.90
CA LEU A 301 8.48 -13.43 -7.53
C LEU A 301 9.20 -14.47 -6.69
N LYS A 302 9.69 -14.05 -5.52
CA LYS A 302 10.27 -14.95 -4.53
C LYS A 302 9.22 -15.32 -3.50
N SER A 303 8.97 -16.62 -3.36
CA SER A 303 8.01 -17.15 -2.41
C SER A 303 8.50 -16.96 -0.97
N SER A 304 7.61 -16.50 -0.10
CA SER A 304 7.90 -16.32 1.34
C SER A 304 7.85 -17.63 2.13
N THR A 305 7.30 -18.71 1.58
CA THR A 305 7.15 -20.00 2.27
C THR A 305 8.32 -20.94 2.01
N ASP A 306 8.80 -21.01 0.77
CA ASP A 306 9.87 -21.93 0.34
C ASP A 306 11.12 -21.23 -0.22
N GLY A 307 11.11 -19.89 -0.31
CA GLY A 307 12.23 -19.11 -0.81
C GLY A 307 12.52 -19.28 -2.31
N LYS A 308 11.72 -20.08 -3.04
CA LYS A 308 11.93 -20.35 -4.48
C LYS A 308 11.41 -19.19 -5.32
N GLU A 309 12.14 -18.87 -6.38
CA GLU A 309 11.72 -17.88 -7.37
C GLU A 309 10.86 -18.52 -8.45
N ARG A 310 9.75 -17.86 -8.79
CA ARG A 310 8.79 -18.27 -9.82
C ARG A 310 8.40 -17.05 -10.64
N ILE A 311 8.01 -17.27 -11.89
CA ILE A 311 7.41 -16.19 -12.69
C ILE A 311 5.89 -16.18 -12.49
N PHE A 312 5.30 -15.00 -12.54
CA PHE A 312 3.86 -14.81 -12.68
C PHE A 312 3.58 -13.83 -13.81
N SER A 313 2.71 -14.22 -14.74
CA SER A 313 2.29 -13.38 -15.85
C SER A 313 0.83 -12.95 -15.69
N HIS A 314 0.58 -11.64 -15.75
CA HIS A 314 -0.76 -11.06 -15.67
C HIS A 314 -1.51 -11.03 -17.00
N HIS A 315 -0.82 -11.34 -18.10
CA HIS A 315 -1.40 -11.25 -19.45
C HIS A 315 -2.00 -12.59 -19.86
N THR A 316 -3.25 -12.58 -20.31
CA THR A 316 -3.93 -13.78 -20.82
C THR A 316 -3.39 -14.27 -22.16
N SER A 317 -2.63 -13.43 -22.88
CA SER A 317 -1.98 -13.79 -24.13
C SER A 317 -0.71 -14.62 -23.94
N ASP A 318 -0.11 -14.58 -22.75
CA ASP A 318 1.05 -15.41 -22.42
C ASP A 318 0.59 -16.83 -22.06
N PRO A 319 1.12 -17.88 -22.69
CA PRO A 319 0.84 -19.27 -22.30
C PRO A 319 1.15 -19.58 -20.82
N ALA A 320 2.11 -18.88 -20.22
CA ALA A 320 2.44 -18.96 -18.79
C ALA A 320 1.56 -18.03 -17.91
N GLY A 321 0.55 -17.39 -18.50
CA GLY A 321 -0.40 -16.47 -17.87
C GLY A 321 -1.20 -17.09 -16.73
N GLY A 322 -1.45 -16.27 -15.71
CA GLY A 322 -2.41 -16.57 -14.64
C GLY A 322 -1.96 -17.60 -13.62
N ARG A 323 -0.70 -18.04 -13.64
CA ARG A 323 -0.17 -19.03 -12.70
C ARG A 323 1.26 -18.71 -12.31
N LEU A 324 1.67 -19.22 -11.14
CA LEU A 324 3.07 -19.22 -10.75
C LEU A 324 3.76 -20.39 -11.47
N CYS A 325 4.72 -20.09 -12.32
CA CYS A 325 5.53 -21.10 -13.01
C CYS A 325 6.95 -21.12 -12.42
N ASP A 326 7.43 -22.31 -12.07
CA ASP A 326 8.87 -22.52 -11.94
C ASP A 326 9.53 -22.70 -13.32
N LYS A 327 10.85 -22.96 -13.37
CA LYS A 327 11.59 -23.03 -14.62
C LYS A 327 11.20 -24.28 -15.42
N PHE A 328 10.95 -25.40 -14.73
CA PHE A 328 10.45 -26.61 -15.36
C PHE A 328 9.05 -26.39 -15.95
N ASP A 329 8.16 -25.73 -15.23
CA ASP A 329 6.82 -25.37 -15.72
C ASP A 329 6.91 -24.52 -16.99
N LEU A 330 7.79 -23.51 -17.01
CA LEU A 330 7.98 -22.67 -18.19
C LEU A 330 8.49 -23.49 -19.40
N ILE A 331 9.50 -24.34 -19.20
CA ILE A 331 10.03 -25.22 -20.25
C ILE A 331 8.93 -26.16 -20.77
N ALA A 332 8.17 -26.80 -19.87
CA ALA A 332 7.07 -27.68 -20.23
C ALA A 332 6.00 -26.96 -21.05
N ILE A 333 5.63 -25.73 -20.67
CA ILE A 333 4.66 -24.91 -21.41
C ILE A 333 5.21 -24.53 -22.79
N ARG A 334 6.49 -24.16 -22.90
CA ARG A 334 7.08 -23.61 -24.12
C ARG A 334 7.50 -24.67 -25.13
N GLU A 335 7.95 -25.84 -24.68
CA GLU A 335 8.51 -26.89 -25.55
C GLU A 335 7.62 -28.14 -25.63
N PHE A 336 6.75 -28.35 -24.64
CA PHE A 336 5.95 -29.58 -24.51
C PHE A 336 4.44 -29.34 -24.49
N ASP A 337 3.98 -28.15 -24.89
CA ASP A 337 2.55 -27.76 -24.86
C ASP A 337 1.89 -27.93 -23.47
N GLY A 338 2.69 -27.84 -22.41
CA GLY A 338 2.26 -28.07 -21.03
C GLY A 338 2.17 -29.53 -20.61
N ASP A 339 2.58 -30.49 -21.46
CA ASP A 339 2.67 -31.92 -21.10
C ASP A 339 3.87 -32.17 -20.18
N GLN A 340 3.64 -32.01 -18.88
CA GLN A 340 4.66 -32.17 -17.85
C GLN A 340 5.19 -33.61 -17.73
N VAL A 341 4.40 -34.63 -18.11
CA VAL A 341 4.84 -36.04 -18.10
C VAL A 341 5.84 -36.27 -19.22
N ARG A 342 5.53 -35.81 -20.44
CA ARG A 342 6.43 -35.88 -21.60
C ARG A 342 7.70 -35.08 -21.34
N ALA A 343 7.56 -33.84 -20.86
CA ALA A 343 8.67 -32.97 -20.51
C ALA A 343 9.61 -33.63 -19.50
N LEU A 344 9.08 -34.20 -18.40
CA LEU A 344 9.89 -34.86 -17.39
C LEU A 344 10.67 -36.04 -17.98
N ALA A 345 10.02 -36.89 -18.77
CA ALA A 345 10.63 -38.09 -19.33
C ALA A 345 11.75 -37.77 -20.33
N GLU A 346 11.51 -36.81 -21.24
CA GLU A 346 12.47 -36.42 -22.27
C GLU A 346 13.64 -35.62 -21.66
N ILE A 347 13.36 -34.63 -20.82
CA ILE A 347 14.41 -33.84 -20.15
C ILE A 347 15.30 -34.72 -19.28
N ALA A 348 14.72 -35.67 -18.52
CA ALA A 348 15.50 -36.61 -17.73
C ALA A 348 16.48 -37.40 -18.61
N LYS A 349 16.00 -37.90 -19.76
CA LYS A 349 16.80 -38.74 -20.66
C LYS A 349 17.89 -37.95 -21.37
N GLU A 350 17.58 -36.74 -21.84
CA GLU A 350 18.45 -35.96 -22.73
C GLU A 350 19.41 -35.05 -21.97
N HIS A 351 18.94 -34.40 -20.91
CA HIS A 351 19.71 -33.41 -20.17
C HIS A 351 20.28 -33.93 -18.84
N PHE A 352 19.68 -34.97 -18.26
CA PHE A 352 20.12 -35.54 -16.98
C PHE A 352 20.32 -37.08 -17.02
N PRO A 353 21.08 -37.63 -17.98
CA PRO A 353 21.16 -39.07 -18.24
C PRO A 353 21.64 -39.88 -17.02
N GLU A 354 22.54 -39.34 -16.21
CA GLU A 354 23.01 -40.01 -14.99
C GLU A 354 21.92 -40.08 -13.91
N ALA A 355 21.18 -38.99 -13.69
CA ALA A 355 20.04 -38.99 -12.76
C ALA A 355 18.93 -39.91 -13.25
N HIS A 356 18.66 -39.92 -14.56
CA HIS A 356 17.69 -40.84 -15.18
C HIS A 356 18.09 -42.31 -14.97
N LYS A 357 19.35 -42.66 -15.21
CA LYS A 357 19.89 -44.01 -15.00
C LYS A 357 19.85 -44.42 -13.53
N HIS A 358 20.23 -43.51 -12.62
CA HIS A 358 20.12 -43.68 -11.17
C HIS A 358 18.68 -43.97 -10.75
N ASN A 359 17.74 -43.11 -11.15
CA ASN A 359 16.34 -43.25 -10.77
C ASN A 359 15.72 -44.56 -11.25
N ARG A 360 16.09 -45.01 -12.46
CA ARG A 360 15.65 -46.31 -12.99
C ARG A 360 16.22 -47.50 -12.21
N ARG A 361 17.46 -47.41 -11.74
CA ARG A 361 18.08 -48.44 -10.88
C ARG A 361 17.37 -48.51 -9.53
N GLU A 362 17.15 -47.38 -8.88
CA GLU A 362 16.41 -47.30 -7.61
C GLU A 362 15.01 -47.92 -7.73
N TRP A 363 14.28 -47.55 -8.79
CA TRP A 363 12.96 -48.12 -9.06
C TRP A 363 13.00 -49.65 -9.24
N ALA A 364 13.98 -50.17 -10.00
CA ALA A 364 14.13 -51.60 -10.21
C ALA A 364 14.47 -52.35 -8.92
N THR A 365 15.30 -51.76 -8.06
CA THR A 365 15.62 -52.31 -6.73
C THR A 365 14.38 -52.37 -5.84
N ILE A 366 13.60 -51.28 -5.78
CA ILE A 366 12.37 -51.22 -4.98
C ILE A 366 11.36 -52.25 -5.46
N LYS A 367 11.13 -52.35 -6.78
CA LYS A 367 10.21 -53.35 -7.34
C LYS A 367 10.63 -54.78 -7.06
N ARG A 368 11.94 -55.07 -7.13
CA ARG A 368 12.47 -56.39 -6.73
C ARG A 368 12.23 -56.65 -5.24
N ASN A 369 12.45 -55.67 -4.37
CA ASN A 369 12.25 -55.83 -2.94
C ASN A 369 10.77 -56.01 -2.58
N GLU A 370 9.86 -55.30 -3.25
CA GLU A 370 8.41 -55.48 -3.11
C GLU A 370 7.97 -56.89 -3.50
N GLN A 371 8.51 -57.42 -4.62
CA GLN A 371 8.23 -58.80 -5.05
C GLN A 371 8.74 -59.84 -4.04
N ILE A 372 9.97 -59.66 -3.53
CA ILE A 372 10.53 -60.55 -2.50
C ILE A 372 9.67 -60.49 -1.23
N ALA A 373 9.29 -59.30 -0.79
CA ALA A 373 8.47 -59.13 0.40
C ALA A 373 7.08 -59.78 0.25
N ALA A 374 6.46 -59.69 -0.92
CA ALA A 374 5.18 -60.35 -1.21
C ALA A 374 5.29 -61.87 -1.10
N VAL A 375 6.33 -62.47 -1.71
CA VAL A 375 6.57 -63.91 -1.64
C VAL A 375 6.85 -64.37 -0.20
N VAL A 376 7.65 -63.62 0.56
CA VAL A 376 7.93 -63.93 1.97
C VAL A 376 6.66 -63.84 2.83
N ALA A 377 5.79 -62.88 2.56
CA ALA A 377 4.52 -62.74 3.26
C ALA A 377 3.55 -63.89 2.97
N GLU A 378 3.47 -64.35 1.72
CA GLU A 378 2.66 -65.52 1.33
C GLU A 378 3.15 -66.80 2.03
N LEU A 379 4.45 -67.08 2.00
CA LEU A 379 5.05 -68.24 2.68
C LEU A 379 4.81 -68.22 4.20
N SER A 380 4.88 -67.04 4.82
CA SER A 380 4.64 -66.89 6.26
C SER A 380 3.16 -67.07 6.65
N GLN A 381 2.22 -66.91 5.71
CA GLN A 381 0.80 -67.20 5.93
C GLN A 381 0.46 -68.68 5.75
N GLU A 382 1.18 -69.39 4.89
CA GLU A 382 1.07 -70.85 4.74
C GLU A 382 1.64 -71.59 5.96
N ASP A 383 2.76 -71.13 6.53
CA ASP A 383 3.35 -71.71 7.75
C ASP A 383 2.53 -71.45 9.03
N ALA A 384 1.55 -70.54 8.99
CA ALA A 384 0.69 -70.17 10.12
C ALA A 384 -0.69 -70.86 10.11
N GLN A 385 -1.02 -71.62 9.05
CA GLN A 385 -2.19 -72.49 8.95
C GLN A 385 -1.82 -73.94 9.29
#